data_AF-A0A6B3IE93-F1
#
_entry.id   AF-A0A6B3IE93-F1
#
_cell.length_a   1.000
_cell.length_b   1.000
_cell.length_c   1.000
_cell.angle_alpha   90.00
_cell.angle_beta   90.00
_cell.angle_gamma   90.00
#
_symmetry.space_group_name_H-M   'P 1'
#
loop_
_entity.id
_entity.type
_entity.pdbx_description
1 polymer ?
#
loop_
_entity_poly.entity_id
_entity_poly.type
_entity_poly.pdbx_seq_one_letter_code
_entity_poly.pdbx_strand_id
1 'polypeptide(L)'
;GLTAGTDYTYAVQARDTIDQTGPISASVSVRTTGGGGGEEPPPGDKINLGYFTNWGVYGRNYHVKNLVTSGTAAKITHINYAFGNVQGGKCTIGDSYADYDKAYTADQSVDGKADTWDQPLRG
;
A
#
# COMPACT_ATOMS: atom_id res chain seq x y z
N GLY A 1 9.68 -19.85 -4.93
CA GLY A 1 8.78 -18.75 -5.31
C GLY A 1 9.58 -17.46 -5.41
N LEU A 2 8.99 -16.37 -5.89
CA LEU A 2 9.64 -15.05 -5.86
C LEU A 2 9.69 -14.51 -4.43
N THR A 3 10.76 -13.81 -4.07
CA THR A 3 10.94 -13.13 -2.78
C THR A 3 10.10 -11.85 -2.76
N ALA A 4 9.48 -11.53 -1.62
CA ALA A 4 8.71 -10.29 -1.45
C ALA A 4 9.63 -9.05 -1.54
N GLY A 5 9.10 -7.92 -2.00
CA GLY A 5 9.81 -6.64 -2.07
C GLY A 5 11.03 -6.64 -2.98
N THR A 6 11.10 -7.56 -3.95
CA THR A 6 12.28 -7.79 -4.78
C THR A 6 11.97 -7.45 -6.23
N ASP A 7 12.88 -6.71 -6.87
CA ASP A 7 12.79 -6.40 -8.30
C ASP A 7 13.24 -7.61 -9.12
N TYR A 8 12.38 -8.02 -10.05
CA TYR A 8 12.67 -9.06 -11.02
C TYR A 8 12.56 -8.49 -12.43
N THR A 9 13.51 -8.86 -13.28
CA THR A 9 13.54 -8.44 -14.68
C THR A 9 13.40 -9.66 -15.56
N TYR A 10 12.43 -9.61 -16.46
CA TYR A 10 12.11 -10.70 -17.38
C TYR A 10 12.26 -10.24 -18.82
N ALA A 11 12.78 -11.13 -19.67
CA ALA A 11 12.76 -11.00 -21.11
C ALA A 11 12.44 -12.37 -21.72
N VAL A 12 11.86 -12.39 -22.91
CA VAL A 12 11.46 -13.63 -23.59
C VAL A 12 12.37 -13.86 -24.78
N GLN A 13 12.76 -15.11 -24.99
CA GLN A 13 13.43 -15.58 -26.20
C GLN A 13 12.62 -16.72 -26.82
N ALA A 14 12.27 -16.58 -28.09
CA ALA A 14 11.58 -17.63 -28.83
C ALA A 14 12.56 -18.74 -29.26
N ARG A 15 12.09 -19.98 -29.28
CA ARG A 15 12.80 -21.17 -29.75
C ARG A 15 11.89 -21.97 -30.68
N ASP A 16 12.41 -22.46 -31.79
CA ASP A 16 11.66 -23.31 -32.74
C ASP A 16 11.73 -24.81 -32.39
N THR A 17 11.06 -25.65 -33.19
CA THR A 17 10.99 -27.11 -32.97
C THR A 17 12.30 -27.85 -33.24
N ILE A 18 13.32 -27.15 -33.75
CA ILE A 18 14.67 -27.68 -33.95
C ILE A 18 15.71 -26.90 -33.13
N ASP A 19 15.26 -26.29 -32.03
CA ASP A 19 16.11 -25.65 -31.02
C ASP A 19 16.84 -24.37 -31.44
N GLN A 20 16.49 -23.76 -32.57
CA GLN A 20 17.03 -22.45 -32.95
C GLN A 20 16.38 -21.34 -32.12
N THR A 21 17.17 -20.37 -31.68
CA THR A 21 16.68 -19.25 -30.86
C THR A 21 16.65 -17.93 -31.63
N GLY A 22 15.61 -17.14 -31.37
CA GLY A 22 15.46 -15.78 -31.88
C GLY A 22 16.14 -14.71 -31.01
N PRO A 23 16.01 -13.43 -31.38
CA PRO A 23 16.48 -12.31 -30.54
C PRO A 23 15.69 -12.24 -29.22
N ILE A 24 16.35 -11.73 -28.17
CA ILE A 24 15.74 -11.50 -26.86
C ILE A 24 14.88 -10.23 -26.93
N SER A 25 13.67 -10.28 -26.35
CA SER A 25 12.77 -9.13 -26.27
C SER A 25 13.34 -7.99 -25.41
N ALA A 26 12.69 -6.82 -25.47
CA ALA A 26 12.88 -5.82 -24.41
C ALA A 26 12.52 -6.42 -23.05
N SER A 27 13.21 -5.98 -22.00
CA SER A 27 12.98 -6.47 -20.64
C SER A 27 11.88 -5.69 -19.94
N VAL A 28 11.10 -6.37 -19.11
CA VAL A 28 10.12 -5.76 -18.19
C VAL A 28 10.58 -6.01 -16.77
N SER A 29 10.70 -4.94 -15.99
CA SER A 29 11.00 -5.01 -14.55
C SER A 29 9.72 -4.87 -13.75
N VAL A 30 9.50 -5.79 -12.80
CA VAL A 30 8.38 -5.79 -11.88
C VAL A 30 8.86 -6.06 -10.46
N ARG A 31 8.27 -5.38 -9.49
CA ARG A 31 8.56 -5.60 -8.07
C ARG A 31 7.44 -6.40 -7.42
N THR A 32 7.80 -7.43 -6.66
CA THR A 32 6.82 -8.20 -5.88
C THR A 32 6.23 -7.36 -4.74
N THR A 33 4.93 -7.50 -4.51
CA THR A 33 4.23 -6.87 -3.38
C THR A 33 4.57 -7.55 -2.06
N GLY A 34 4.53 -6.82 -0.94
CA GLY A 34 5.05 -7.27 0.36
C GLY A 34 6.54 -6.95 0.50
N GLY A 35 7.09 -7.04 1.72
CA GLY A 35 8.43 -6.52 2.04
C GLY A 35 8.39 -5.00 2.10
N GLY A 36 7.84 -4.47 3.20
CA GLY A 36 7.59 -3.05 3.41
C GLY A 36 8.71 -2.19 2.85
N GLY A 37 8.37 -1.24 1.97
CA GLY A 37 9.34 -0.29 1.41
C GLY A 37 9.88 0.72 2.43
N GLY A 38 9.60 0.52 3.73
CA GLY A 38 10.36 1.09 4.82
C GLY A 38 11.16 -0.03 5.46
N GLU A 39 12.45 0.20 5.74
CA GLU A 39 13.27 -0.71 6.54
C GLU A 39 12.43 -1.28 7.68
N GLU A 40 12.14 -2.59 7.61
CA GLU A 40 11.56 -3.28 8.75
C GLU A 40 12.55 -3.08 9.90
N PRO A 41 12.14 -2.48 11.04
CA PRO A 41 13.07 -2.19 12.10
C PRO A 41 13.81 -3.48 12.48
N PRO A 42 15.16 -3.47 12.55
CA PRO A 42 15.90 -4.65 12.96
C PRO A 42 15.26 -5.28 14.20
N PRO A 43 15.15 -6.62 14.27
CA PRO A 43 14.56 -7.29 15.43
C PRO A 43 15.26 -6.82 16.72
N GLY A 44 14.53 -6.10 17.58
CA GLY A 44 15.06 -5.49 18.81
C GLY A 44 14.87 -3.97 18.93
N ASP A 45 14.48 -3.28 17.86
CA ASP A 45 14.21 -1.83 17.91
C ASP A 45 12.91 -1.49 18.65
N LYS A 46 12.90 -0.30 19.29
CA LYS A 46 11.74 0.16 20.05
C LYS A 46 10.55 0.43 19.12
N ILE A 47 9.43 -0.21 19.43
CA ILE A 47 8.16 0.03 18.75
C ILE A 47 7.51 1.30 19.29
N ASN A 48 7.49 2.36 18.48
CA ASN A 48 6.63 3.52 18.67
C ASN A 48 5.40 3.37 17.77
N LEU A 49 4.25 3.08 18.37
CA LEU A 49 3.00 2.77 17.64
C LEU A 49 1.96 3.86 17.84
N GLY A 50 1.32 4.26 16.74
CA GLY A 50 0.14 5.13 16.74
C GLY A 50 -1.11 4.39 16.27
N TYR A 51 -2.28 4.82 16.75
CA TYR A 51 -3.57 4.38 16.22
C TYR A 51 -4.13 5.43 15.28
N PHE A 52 -4.49 5.04 14.06
CA PHE A 52 -5.22 5.88 13.12
C PHE A 52 -6.67 5.41 13.05
N THR A 53 -7.59 6.18 13.63
CA THR A 53 -9.01 5.83 13.65
C THR A 53 -9.69 6.27 12.37
N ASN A 54 -10.41 5.36 11.69
CA ASN A 54 -11.07 5.65 10.41
C ASN A 54 -12.03 6.85 10.48
N TRP A 55 -12.81 6.97 11.56
CA TRP A 55 -13.74 8.09 11.78
C TRP A 55 -13.06 9.46 12.00
N GLY A 56 -11.73 9.51 12.05
CA GLY A 56 -10.97 10.75 12.12
C GLY A 56 -11.17 11.66 10.90
N VAL A 57 -11.56 11.08 9.76
CA VAL A 57 -11.75 11.82 8.49
C VAL A 57 -13.00 12.69 8.45
N TYR A 58 -13.89 12.57 9.44
CA TYR A 58 -15.14 13.33 9.53
C TYR A 58 -14.94 14.62 10.33
N GLY A 59 -15.59 14.77 11.49
CA GLY A 59 -15.57 16.01 12.27
C GLY A 59 -14.19 16.40 12.82
N ARG A 60 -13.24 15.45 12.90
CA ARG A 60 -11.85 15.75 13.26
C ARG A 60 -11.03 16.26 12.08
N ASN A 61 -11.51 16.04 10.84
CA ASN A 61 -10.86 16.41 9.59
C ASN A 61 -9.37 16.03 9.57
N TYR A 62 -9.05 14.83 10.09
CA TYR A 62 -7.70 14.31 10.17
C TYR A 62 -7.59 13.09 9.27
N HIS A 63 -6.78 13.24 8.23
CA HIS A 63 -6.58 12.29 7.13
C HIS A 63 -5.19 11.66 7.18
N VAL A 64 -4.96 10.60 6.41
CA VAL A 64 -3.65 9.91 6.36
C VAL A 64 -2.53 10.89 5.99
N LYS A 65 -2.78 11.82 5.07
CA LYS A 65 -1.83 12.89 4.72
C LYS A 65 -1.36 13.72 5.91
N ASN A 66 -2.22 13.90 6.93
CA ASN A 66 -1.84 14.65 8.11
C ASN A 66 -0.76 13.95 8.94
N LEU A 67 -0.61 12.62 8.87
CA LEU A 67 0.52 11.92 9.47
C LEU A 67 1.86 12.39 8.87
N VAL A 68 1.89 12.64 7.56
CA VAL A 68 3.06 13.15 6.85
C VAL A 68 3.25 14.64 7.13
N THR A 69 2.22 15.46 6.91
CA THR A 69 2.35 16.92 7.01
C THR A 69 2.56 17.42 8.44
N SER A 70 2.11 16.68 9.46
CA SER A 70 2.41 17.00 10.87
C SER A 70 3.81 16.54 11.32
N GLY A 71 4.52 15.75 10.51
CA GLY A 71 5.79 15.13 10.88
C GLY A 71 5.64 13.96 11.86
N THR A 72 4.42 13.45 12.08
CA THR A 72 4.19 12.29 12.97
C THR A 72 4.72 11.00 12.36
N ALA A 73 4.63 10.82 11.05
CA ALA A 73 5.11 9.62 10.36
C ALA A 73 6.61 9.33 10.65
N ALA A 74 7.43 10.37 10.80
CA ALA A 74 8.86 10.23 11.12
C ALA A 74 9.14 9.87 12.60
N LYS A 75 8.12 9.87 13.47
CA LYS A 75 8.24 9.62 14.92
C LYS A 75 7.70 8.26 15.34
N ILE A 76 6.96 7.59 14.45
CA ILE A 76 6.35 6.30 14.71
C ILE A 76 6.97 5.26 13.79
N THR A 77 6.98 4.02 14.28
CA THR A 77 7.44 2.83 13.55
C THR A 77 6.26 2.06 12.97
N HIS A 78 5.08 2.17 13.60
CA HIS A 78 3.91 1.37 13.27
C HIS A 78 2.63 2.21 13.37
N ILE A 79 1.68 1.90 12.49
CA ILE A 79 0.32 2.42 12.56
C ILE A 79 -0.62 1.22 12.69
N ASN A 80 -1.44 1.23 13.74
CA ASN A 80 -2.63 0.40 13.77
C ASN A 80 -3.78 1.19 13.16
N TYR A 81 -4.22 0.78 11.97
CA TYR A 81 -5.48 1.25 11.40
C TYR A 81 -6.64 0.70 12.22
N ALA A 82 -7.50 1.58 12.73
CA ALA A 82 -8.39 1.23 13.81
C ALA A 82 -9.84 1.67 13.60
N PHE A 83 -10.82 0.87 14.01
CA PHE A 83 -10.70 -0.49 14.59
C PHE A 83 -11.13 -1.55 13.57
N GLY A 84 -10.57 -2.76 13.69
CA GLY A 84 -11.12 -3.92 13.01
C GLY A 84 -12.40 -4.36 13.71
N ASN A 85 -13.51 -4.43 12.99
CA ASN A 85 -14.79 -4.87 13.56
C ASN A 85 -14.94 -6.38 13.42
N VAL A 86 -15.64 -7.00 14.38
CA VAL A 86 -15.97 -8.43 14.34
C VAL A 86 -17.48 -8.59 14.52
N GLN A 87 -18.12 -9.26 13.56
CA GLN A 87 -19.55 -9.59 13.60
C GLN A 87 -19.72 -11.06 13.23
N GLY A 88 -20.49 -11.81 14.02
CA GLY A 88 -20.70 -13.25 13.79
C GLY A 88 -19.40 -14.06 13.78
N GLY A 89 -18.37 -13.64 14.52
CA GLY A 89 -17.06 -14.30 14.55
C GLY A 89 -16.20 -14.08 13.30
N LYS A 90 -16.57 -13.15 12.42
CA LYS A 90 -15.80 -12.78 11.22
C LYS A 90 -15.40 -11.31 11.27
N CYS A 91 -14.22 -11.01 10.72
CA CYS A 91 -13.81 -9.63 10.51
C CYS A 91 -14.76 -8.96 9.51
N THR A 92 -15.18 -7.74 9.83
CA THR A 92 -16.04 -6.92 8.98
C THR A 92 -15.50 -5.49 8.91
N ILE A 93 -15.90 -4.80 7.85
CA ILE A 93 -15.65 -3.37 7.69
C ILE A 93 -16.63 -2.61 8.59
N GLY A 94 -16.11 -1.69 9.38
CA GLY A 94 -16.92 -0.87 10.29
C GLY A 94 -17.59 0.31 9.58
N ASP A 95 -16.89 0.93 8.64
CA ASP A 95 -17.35 2.09 7.88
C ASP A 95 -16.67 2.11 6.50
N SER A 96 -17.34 1.55 5.48
CA SER A 96 -16.77 1.46 4.12
C SER A 96 -16.47 2.82 3.51
N TYR A 97 -17.24 3.84 3.89
CA TYR A 97 -17.03 5.18 3.33
C TYR A 97 -15.70 5.76 3.78
N ALA A 98 -15.41 5.73 5.09
CA ALA A 98 -14.11 6.17 5.59
C ALA A 98 -12.96 5.24 5.15
N ASP A 99 -13.23 3.94 5.00
CA ASP A 99 -12.20 2.94 4.75
C ASP A 99 -11.76 2.86 3.28
N TYR A 100 -12.68 2.97 2.32
CA TYR A 100 -12.35 2.86 0.89
C TYR A 100 -13.32 3.49 -0.13
N ASP A 101 -14.45 4.12 0.26
CA ASP A 101 -15.34 4.79 -0.71
C ASP A 101 -15.13 6.31 -0.82
N LYS A 102 -14.59 6.95 0.23
CA LYS A 102 -14.33 8.39 0.26
C LYS A 102 -13.26 8.75 -0.76
N ALA A 103 -13.63 9.60 -1.72
CA ALA A 103 -12.70 10.14 -2.69
C ALA A 103 -11.81 11.23 -2.08
N TYR A 104 -10.54 11.20 -2.44
CA TYR A 104 -9.53 12.18 -2.10
C TYR A 104 -9.04 12.92 -3.34
N THR A 105 -8.85 14.22 -3.21
CA THR A 105 -8.19 15.05 -4.23
C THR A 105 -6.66 14.93 -4.11
N ALA A 106 -5.94 15.36 -5.14
CA ALA A 106 -4.47 15.35 -5.16
C ALA A 106 -3.85 16.10 -3.96
N ASP A 107 -4.43 17.23 -3.55
CA ASP A 107 -3.98 17.99 -2.39
C ASP A 107 -4.29 17.30 -1.05
N GLN A 108 -5.22 16.35 -1.02
CA GLN A 108 -5.56 15.58 0.18
C GLN A 108 -4.85 14.20 0.23
N SER A 109 -4.37 13.68 -0.90
CA SER A 109 -3.60 12.43 -0.95
C SER A 109 -2.13 12.59 -0.54
N VAL A 110 -1.56 11.53 0.05
CA VAL A 110 -0.14 11.43 0.40
C VAL A 110 0.75 11.46 -0.84
N ASP A 111 0.34 10.78 -1.92
CA ASP A 111 1.13 10.63 -3.14
C ASP A 111 0.90 11.75 -4.17
N GLY A 112 0.02 12.70 -3.84
CA GLY A 112 -0.30 13.83 -4.71
C GLY A 112 -1.21 13.49 -5.89
N LYS A 113 -1.85 12.30 -5.90
CA LYS A 113 -2.80 11.91 -6.95
C LYS A 113 -4.23 11.91 -6.41
N ALA A 114 -5.17 12.29 -7.26
CA ALA A 114 -6.59 12.23 -6.93
C ALA A 114 -7.16 10.85 -7.29
N ASP A 115 -8.16 10.42 -6.54
CA ASP A 115 -8.95 9.25 -6.89
C ASP A 115 -9.74 9.46 -8.18
N THR A 116 -9.87 8.39 -8.98
CA THR A 116 -10.74 8.39 -10.16
C THR A 116 -12.13 7.87 -9.83
N TRP A 117 -13.10 8.13 -10.70
CA TRP A 117 -14.47 7.67 -10.50
C TRP A 117 -14.62 6.16 -10.73
N ASP A 118 -13.78 5.58 -11.58
CA ASP A 118 -13.82 4.20 -12.08
C ASP A 118 -12.89 3.23 -11.35
N GLN A 119 -12.05 3.70 -10.43
CA GLN A 119 -11.18 2.81 -9.65
C GLN A 119 -11.98 1.97 -8.64
N PRO A 120 -11.57 0.72 -8.39
CA PRO A 120 -12.31 -0.21 -7.54
C PRO A 120 -12.26 0.12 -6.04
N LEU A 121 -11.25 0.87 -5.57
CA LEU A 121 -11.08 1.33 -4.19
C LEU A 121 -10.52 2.75 -4.18
N ARG A 122 -10.87 3.57 -3.20
CA ARG A 122 -10.46 4.98 -3.02
C ARG A 122 -9.79 5.18 -1.66
N GLY A 123 -9.03 6.26 -1.49
CA GLY A 123 -8.29 6.53 -0.24
C GLY A 123 -6.86 6.99 -0.44
#